data_AF-A0A3G9JFV9-F1
#
_entry.id   AF-A0A3G9JFV9-F1
#
_cell.length_a   1.000
_cell.length_b   1.000
_cell.length_c   1.000
_cell.angle_alpha   90.00
_cell.angle_beta   90.00
_cell.angle_gamma   90.00
#
_symmetry.space_group_name_H-M   'P 1'
#
loop_
_entity.id
_entity.type
_entity.pdbx_description
1 polymer ?
#
loop_
_entity_poly.entity_id
_entity_poly.type
_entity_poly.pdbx_seq_one_letter_code
_entity_poly.pdbx_strand_id
1 'polypeptide(L)'
;MNNKLNYILRTLMVVILTVCLVVIARMYKSLPHDNYVFDSKTYDEFDLNQLNHFAFEDYTVTDQKITCRGWFALDNAKASECKEMQVFLVSKNTHMFYKMNTIRQNRNDVDTYLRKRIVNPQEYLESGFTAYINRSKLPAGVYDYYIYYRADSVKVMTKLPYRILI
;
A
#
# COMPACT_ATOMS: atom_id res chain seq x y z
N MET A 1 25.29 -11.01 -50.85
CA MET A 1 24.83 -11.44 -49.51
C MET A 1 23.73 -10.49 -49.07
N ASN A 2 22.53 -10.95 -48.68
CA ASN A 2 21.71 -10.30 -47.62
C ASN A 2 20.28 -10.82 -47.41
N ASN A 3 19.70 -11.65 -48.28
CA ASN A 3 18.33 -12.13 -48.01
C ASN A 3 18.27 -13.23 -46.94
N LYS A 4 19.20 -14.19 -46.94
CA LYS A 4 19.28 -15.24 -45.91
C LYS A 4 19.64 -14.69 -44.52
N LEU A 5 20.58 -13.75 -44.45
CA LEU A 5 21.00 -13.13 -43.19
C LEU A 5 19.87 -12.27 -42.59
N ASN A 6 19.17 -11.48 -43.41
CA ASN A 6 18.00 -10.71 -42.96
C ASN A 6 16.84 -11.60 -42.50
N TYR A 7 16.62 -12.75 -43.14
CA TYR A 7 15.61 -13.71 -42.73
C TYR A 7 15.93 -14.35 -41.36
N ILE A 8 17.19 -14.72 -41.13
CA ILE A 8 17.64 -15.28 -39.84
C ILE A 8 17.50 -14.23 -38.74
N LEU A 9 17.94 -13.00 -38.97
CA LEU A 9 17.83 -11.91 -37.98
C LEU A 9 16.37 -11.61 -37.62
N ARG A 10 15.46 -11.53 -38.60
CA ARG A 10 14.03 -11.34 -38.34
C ARG A 10 13.43 -12.47 -37.54
N THR A 11 13.74 -13.71 -37.90
CA THR A 11 13.24 -14.90 -37.19
C THR A 11 13.73 -14.89 -35.74
N LEU A 12 15.01 -14.57 -35.51
CA LEU A 12 15.58 -14.47 -34.17
C LEU A 12 14.91 -13.36 -33.35
N MET A 13 14.65 -12.20 -33.94
CA MET A 13 13.99 -11.08 -33.27
C MET A 13 12.55 -11.44 -32.85
N VAL A 14 11.80 -12.14 -33.72
CA VAL A 14 10.45 -12.60 -33.42
C VAL A 14 10.46 -13.61 -32.27
N VAL A 15 11.39 -14.56 -32.26
CA VAL A 15 11.55 -15.54 -31.17
C VAL A 15 11.89 -14.85 -29.84
N ILE A 16 12.82 -13.89 -29.84
CA ILE A 16 13.17 -13.14 -28.63
C ILE A 16 11.96 -12.36 -28.12
N LEU A 17 11.26 -11.65 -29.01
CA LEU A 17 10.08 -10.87 -28.64
C LEU A 17 8.96 -11.75 -28.06
N THR A 18 8.71 -12.92 -28.65
CA THR A 18 7.70 -13.86 -28.14
C THR A 18 8.10 -14.45 -26.79
N VAL A 19 9.38 -14.81 -26.59
CA VAL A 19 9.86 -15.26 -25.29
C VAL A 19 9.72 -14.16 -24.24
N CYS A 20 10.09 -12.92 -24.55
CA CYS A 20 9.91 -11.78 -23.64
C CYS A 20 8.43 -11.55 -23.28
N LEU A 21 7.53 -11.58 -24.27
CA LEU A 21 6.09 -11.42 -24.02
C LEU A 21 5.52 -12.54 -23.16
N VAL A 22 5.94 -13.80 -23.37
CA VAL A 22 5.53 -14.93 -22.55
C VAL A 22 6.06 -14.80 -21.12
N VAL A 23 7.30 -14.33 -20.95
CA VAL A 23 7.87 -14.08 -19.61
C VAL A 23 7.11 -12.96 -18.90
N ILE A 24 6.83 -11.83 -19.57
CA ILE A 24 6.05 -10.72 -19.02
C ILE A 24 4.63 -11.19 -18.66
N ALA A 25 3.97 -11.94 -19.54
CA ALA A 25 2.63 -12.49 -19.29
C ALA A 25 2.62 -13.49 -18.12
N ARG A 26 3.64 -14.34 -17.99
CA ARG A 26 3.80 -15.25 -16.85
C ARG A 26 4.06 -14.49 -15.56
N MET A 27 4.92 -13.46 -15.60
CA MET A 27 5.14 -12.57 -14.46
C MET A 27 3.81 -11.95 -14.03
N TYR A 28 3.03 -11.39 -14.96
CA TYR A 28 1.71 -10.81 -14.68
C TYR A 28 0.72 -11.82 -14.09
N LYS A 29 0.64 -13.03 -14.66
CA LYS A 29 -0.27 -14.09 -14.21
C LYS A 29 0.14 -14.71 -12.87
N SER A 30 1.42 -14.59 -12.51
CA SER A 30 1.97 -15.06 -11.22
C SER A 30 1.86 -14.03 -10.10
N LEU A 31 1.42 -12.80 -10.40
CA LEU A 31 1.12 -11.83 -9.36
C LEU A 31 -0.10 -12.32 -8.59
N PRO A 32 -0.02 -12.44 -7.25
CA PRO A 32 -1.17 -12.88 -6.45
C PRO A 32 -2.29 -11.84 -6.57
N HIS A 33 -3.24 -12.11 -7.45
CA HIS A 33 -4.39 -11.25 -7.74
C HIS A 33 -5.32 -11.08 -6.53
N ASP A 34 -5.26 -12.00 -5.55
CA ASP A 34 -6.16 -12.03 -4.40
C ASP A 34 -5.87 -10.93 -3.35
N ASN A 35 -4.78 -10.17 -3.49
CA ASN A 35 -4.42 -9.07 -2.58
C ASN A 35 -4.55 -7.67 -3.22
N TYR A 36 -5.08 -7.60 -4.44
CA TYR A 36 -5.22 -6.37 -5.21
C TYR A 36 -6.53 -5.68 -4.84
N VAL A 37 -6.47 -4.46 -4.29
CA VAL A 37 -7.71 -3.73 -3.93
C VAL A 37 -7.83 -2.35 -4.58
N PHE A 38 -6.83 -1.84 -5.32
CA PHE A 38 -6.99 -0.55 -6.00
C PHE A 38 -6.34 -0.52 -7.38
N ASP A 39 -7.14 -0.14 -8.39
CA ASP A 39 -6.64 0.33 -9.68
C ASP A 39 -6.02 1.71 -9.48
N SER A 40 -4.80 1.92 -9.97
CA SER A 40 -4.14 3.23 -10.00
C SER A 40 -4.98 4.36 -10.61
N LYS A 41 -6.02 4.04 -11.40
CA LYS A 41 -6.95 5.01 -11.98
C LYS A 41 -7.94 5.63 -10.99
N THR A 42 -8.12 5.05 -9.79
CA THR A 42 -8.93 5.66 -8.71
C THR A 42 -8.10 6.46 -7.72
N TYR A 43 -6.79 6.65 -7.97
CA TYR A 43 -5.91 7.44 -7.11
C TYR A 43 -6.37 8.91 -6.99
N ASP A 44 -7.07 9.41 -8.01
CA ASP A 44 -7.63 10.76 -8.07
C ASP A 44 -8.82 10.97 -7.12
N GLU A 45 -9.39 9.91 -6.53
CA GLU A 45 -10.47 10.02 -5.54
C GLU A 45 -9.98 10.28 -4.11
N PHE A 46 -8.67 10.22 -3.87
CA PHE A 46 -8.09 10.39 -2.54
C PHE A 46 -7.54 11.79 -2.34
N ASP A 47 -7.88 12.40 -1.21
CA ASP A 47 -7.18 13.61 -0.79
C ASP A 47 -5.83 13.21 -0.19
N LEU A 48 -4.76 13.52 -0.90
CA LEU A 48 -3.37 13.21 -0.51
C LEU A 48 -2.77 14.27 0.43
N ASN A 49 -3.44 15.42 0.62
CA ASN A 49 -2.90 16.60 1.30
C ASN A 49 -3.56 16.90 2.65
N GLN A 50 -4.40 15.99 3.16
CA GLN A 50 -5.02 16.17 4.48
C GLN A 50 -3.96 16.12 5.59
N LEU A 51 -4.00 17.12 6.47
CA LEU A 51 -3.22 17.11 7.70
C LEU A 51 -3.59 15.88 8.53
N ASN A 52 -2.58 15.19 9.03
CA ASN A 52 -2.76 13.95 9.76
C ASN A 52 -1.68 13.79 10.84
N HIS A 53 -2.01 12.97 11.83
CA HIS A 53 -1.10 12.49 12.85
C HIS A 53 -0.96 10.98 12.72
N PHE A 54 0.28 10.51 12.82
CA PHE A 54 0.62 9.12 12.61
C PHE A 54 1.79 8.70 13.47
N ALA A 55 1.75 7.47 13.99
CA ALA A 55 2.92 6.80 14.52
C ALA A 55 2.85 5.28 14.33
N PHE A 56 4.01 4.67 14.03
CA PHE A 56 4.23 3.25 14.29
C PHE A 56 4.79 3.07 15.69
N GLU A 57 4.25 2.08 16.39
CA GLU A 57 4.66 1.72 17.75
C GLU A 57 5.54 0.50 17.75
N ASP A 58 5.20 -0.44 16.87
CA ASP A 58 5.91 -1.69 16.74
C ASP A 58 5.91 -2.10 15.27
N TYR A 59 7.02 -2.68 14.86
CA TYR A 59 7.24 -3.09 13.49
C TYR A 59 8.22 -4.26 13.47
N THR A 60 7.81 -5.34 12.81
CA THR A 60 8.61 -6.56 12.70
C THR A 60 8.58 -7.10 11.27
N VAL A 61 9.78 -7.41 10.75
CA VAL A 61 9.96 -8.19 9.52
C VAL A 61 10.62 -9.49 9.88
N THR A 62 9.98 -10.59 9.53
CA THR A 62 10.59 -11.92 9.55
C THR A 62 10.57 -12.52 8.16
N ASP A 63 11.19 -13.68 8.00
CA ASP A 63 11.13 -14.43 6.75
C ASP A 63 9.72 -14.94 6.41
N GLN A 64 8.82 -14.99 7.40
CA GLN A 64 7.47 -15.50 7.24
C GLN A 64 6.44 -14.39 7.09
N LYS A 65 6.55 -13.32 7.88
CA LYS A 65 5.54 -12.27 7.97
C LYS A 65 6.13 -10.90 8.19
N ILE A 66 5.40 -9.91 7.73
CA ILE A 66 5.61 -8.50 8.07
C ILE A 66 4.43 -8.10 8.94
N THR A 67 4.69 -7.43 10.06
CA THR A 67 3.66 -6.95 10.98
C THR A 67 4.00 -5.53 11.43
N CYS A 68 3.00 -4.66 11.51
CA CYS A 68 3.12 -3.35 12.11
C CYS A 68 1.92 -3.04 13.00
N ARG A 69 2.17 -2.30 14.07
CA ARG A 69 1.15 -1.71 14.94
C ARG A 69 1.37 -0.22 15.01
N GLY A 70 0.28 0.54 14.98
CA GLY A 70 0.36 1.98 15.05
C GLY A 70 -0.99 2.61 15.23
N TRP A 71 -1.03 3.91 14.98
CA TRP A 71 -2.26 4.68 14.93
C TRP A 71 -2.16 5.77 13.86
N PHE A 72 -3.32 6.14 13.32
CA PHE A 72 -3.46 7.18 12.31
C PHE A 72 -4.75 7.97 12.58
N ALA A 73 -4.65 9.29 12.55
CA ALA A 73 -5.75 10.21 12.79
C ALA A 73 -5.67 11.39 11.82
N LEU A 74 -6.81 11.82 11.30
CA LEU A 74 -6.89 13.04 10.50
C LEU A 74 -7.03 14.26 11.41
N ASP A 75 -6.27 15.31 11.12
CA ASP A 75 -6.43 16.63 11.74
C ASP A 75 -7.41 17.44 10.89
N ASN A 76 -8.69 17.05 10.94
CA ASN A 76 -9.74 17.70 10.19
C ASN A 76 -10.95 17.94 11.08
N ALA A 77 -11.29 19.22 11.29
CA ALA A 77 -12.41 19.67 12.10
C ALA A 77 -13.79 19.18 11.63
N LYS A 78 -13.88 18.59 10.43
CA LYS A 78 -15.11 18.01 9.85
C LYS A 78 -15.07 16.50 9.71
N ALA A 79 -13.93 15.85 9.96
CA ALA A 79 -13.90 14.40 9.90
C ALA A 79 -14.65 13.83 11.11
N SER A 80 -15.35 12.73 10.87
CA SER A 80 -16.04 11.95 11.88
C SER A 80 -15.14 10.80 12.34
N GLU A 81 -15.68 9.94 13.21
CA GLU A 81 -15.01 8.70 13.60
C GLU A 81 -14.53 7.89 12.38
N CYS A 82 -13.39 7.21 12.54
CA CYS A 82 -12.88 6.32 11.51
C CYS A 82 -13.93 5.26 11.16
N LYS A 83 -14.30 5.13 9.90
CA LYS A 83 -15.19 4.06 9.39
C LYS A 83 -14.43 2.92 8.76
N GLU A 84 -13.25 3.20 8.22
CA GLU A 84 -12.40 2.20 7.57
C GLU A 84 -10.94 2.61 7.65
N MET A 85 -10.07 1.64 7.95
CA MET A 85 -8.62 1.84 7.97
C MET A 85 -7.94 0.61 7.39
N GLN A 86 -6.99 0.83 6.49
CA GLN A 86 -6.33 -0.25 5.78
C GLN A 86 -4.88 0.13 5.47
N VAL A 87 -3.94 -0.72 5.88
CA VAL A 87 -2.52 -0.55 5.55
C VAL A 87 -2.18 -1.28 4.25
N PHE A 88 -1.37 -0.64 3.42
CA PHE A 88 -0.84 -1.18 2.18
C PHE A 88 0.68 -1.12 2.15
N LEU A 89 1.27 -2.08 1.44
CA LEU A 89 2.64 -2.01 0.96
C LEU A 89 2.61 -1.74 -0.54
N VAL A 90 3.35 -0.74 -0.99
CA VAL A 90 3.40 -0.37 -2.41
C VAL A 90 4.79 -0.62 -2.95
N SER A 91 4.90 -1.51 -3.93
CA SER A 91 6.16 -1.81 -4.60
C SER A 91 6.66 -0.57 -5.35
N LYS A 92 7.90 -0.15 -5.09
CA LYS A 92 8.50 0.99 -5.79
C LYS A 92 8.74 0.69 -7.28
N ASN A 93 8.96 -0.57 -7.62
CA ASN A 93 9.32 -0.99 -8.98
C ASN A 93 8.08 -1.17 -9.87
N THR A 94 7.00 -1.72 -9.30
CA THR A 94 5.79 -2.07 -10.06
C THR A 94 4.60 -1.19 -9.73
N HIS A 95 4.71 -0.32 -8.73
CA HIS A 95 3.63 0.53 -8.21
C HIS A 95 2.37 -0.25 -7.76
N MET A 96 2.53 -1.54 -7.48
CA MET A 96 1.40 -2.39 -7.05
C MET A 96 1.16 -2.28 -5.55
N PHE A 97 -0.12 -2.22 -5.19
CA PHE A 97 -0.60 -2.12 -3.81
C PHE A 97 -0.93 -3.51 -3.27
N TYR A 98 -0.25 -3.89 -2.20
CA TYR A 98 -0.46 -5.14 -1.50
C TYR A 98 -1.19 -4.84 -0.20
N LYS A 99 -2.47 -5.26 -0.13
CA LYS A 99 -3.29 -5.11 1.06
C LYS A 99 -2.75 -5.95 2.21
N MET A 100 -2.48 -5.33 3.35
CA MET A 100 -2.19 -6.06 4.59
C MET A 100 -3.51 -6.47 5.27
N ASN A 101 -3.53 -7.54 6.04
CA ASN A 101 -4.67 -7.83 6.91
C ASN A 101 -4.66 -6.83 8.07
N THR A 102 -5.57 -5.85 8.05
CA THR A 102 -5.62 -4.77 9.04
C THR A 102 -6.76 -4.98 10.01
N ILE A 103 -6.47 -4.96 11.30
CA ILE A 103 -7.42 -5.02 12.40
C ILE A 103 -7.41 -3.66 13.09
N ARG A 104 -8.57 -2.99 13.13
CA ARG A 104 -8.74 -1.71 13.83
C ARG A 104 -8.76 -1.92 15.34
N GLN A 105 -8.25 -0.95 16.09
CA GLN A 105 -8.09 -1.02 17.54
C GLN A 105 -8.51 0.29 18.20
N ASN A 106 -9.14 0.17 19.35
CA ASN A 106 -9.51 1.33 20.17
C ASN A 106 -8.30 1.86 20.95
N ARG A 107 -8.14 3.19 20.97
CA ARG A 107 -6.98 3.93 21.50
C ARG A 107 -7.41 5.14 22.33
N ASN A 108 -7.79 4.88 23.57
CA ASN A 108 -8.17 5.93 24.54
C ASN A 108 -7.02 6.90 24.82
N ASP A 109 -5.78 6.41 24.79
CA ASP A 109 -4.57 7.19 25.00
C ASP A 109 -4.34 8.20 23.85
N VAL A 110 -4.50 7.76 22.60
CA VAL A 110 -4.39 8.62 21.41
C VAL A 110 -5.51 9.65 21.39
N ASP A 111 -6.75 9.23 21.68
CA ASP A 111 -7.89 10.15 21.80
C ASP A 111 -7.66 11.22 22.86
N THR A 112 -7.26 10.84 24.07
CA THR A 112 -6.94 11.78 25.14
C THR A 112 -5.81 12.73 24.75
N TYR A 113 -4.78 12.22 24.06
CA TYR A 113 -3.61 12.99 23.64
C TYR A 113 -3.96 14.03 22.57
N LEU A 114 -4.71 13.64 21.54
CA LEU A 114 -5.05 14.50 20.40
C LEU A 114 -6.15 15.50 20.75
N ARG A 115 -7.16 15.10 21.53
CA ARG A 115 -8.23 16.02 22.00
C ARG A 115 -7.71 17.23 22.77
N LYS A 116 -6.55 17.10 23.43
CA LYS A 116 -5.90 18.20 24.17
C LYS A 116 -5.10 19.16 23.29
N ARG A 117 -4.74 18.76 22.06
CA ARG A 117 -3.79 19.49 21.20
C ARG A 117 -4.44 20.09 19.96
N ILE A 118 -5.50 19.49 19.46
CA ILE A 118 -6.19 19.94 18.26
C ILE A 118 -7.29 20.93 18.68
N VAL A 119 -7.35 22.08 17.99
CA VAL A 119 -8.25 23.20 18.34
C VAL A 119 -9.73 22.82 18.21
N ASN A 120 -10.06 21.90 17.29
CA ASN A 120 -11.41 21.35 17.08
C ASN A 120 -11.34 19.83 17.02
N PRO A 121 -11.23 19.16 18.19
CA PRO A 121 -10.93 17.75 18.20
C PRO A 121 -12.19 16.92 17.89
N GLN A 122 -12.02 15.91 17.05
CA GLN A 122 -13.00 14.83 16.89
C GLN A 122 -12.70 13.68 17.87
N GLU A 123 -13.49 12.61 17.79
CA GLU A 123 -13.19 11.37 18.48
C GLU A 123 -12.15 10.55 17.70
N TYR A 124 -11.10 10.11 18.40
CA TYR A 124 -10.00 9.34 17.81
C TYR A 124 -9.87 7.94 18.44
N LEU A 125 -10.94 7.42 19.06
CA LEU A 125 -10.92 6.09 19.66
C LEU A 125 -10.53 5.02 18.64
N GLU A 126 -11.10 5.02 17.43
CA GLU A 126 -10.79 4.01 16.40
C GLU A 126 -9.54 4.33 15.56
N SER A 127 -8.58 5.09 16.09
CA SER A 127 -7.36 5.49 15.38
C SER A 127 -6.28 4.41 15.33
N GLY A 128 -6.38 3.36 16.14
CA GLY A 128 -5.37 2.31 16.23
C GLY A 128 -5.52 1.22 15.18
N PHE A 129 -4.40 0.57 14.85
CA PHE A 129 -4.41 -0.62 14.00
C PHE A 129 -3.27 -1.58 14.30
N THR A 130 -3.51 -2.85 14.00
CA THR A 130 -2.47 -3.87 13.77
C THR A 130 -2.65 -4.41 12.36
N ALA A 131 -1.59 -4.41 11.57
CA ALA A 131 -1.61 -4.90 10.20
C ALA A 131 -0.52 -5.94 9.94
N TYR A 132 -0.83 -6.98 9.16
CA TYR A 132 0.14 -8.01 8.81
C TYR A 132 -0.03 -8.56 7.40
N ILE A 133 1.05 -9.05 6.80
CA ILE A 133 1.03 -9.78 5.53
C ILE A 133 2.09 -10.87 5.54
N ASN A 134 1.79 -12.01 4.92
CA ASN A 134 2.77 -13.08 4.75
C ASN A 134 3.79 -12.66 3.69
N ARG A 135 5.08 -12.81 4.00
CA ARG A 135 6.18 -12.41 3.10
C ARG A 135 6.16 -13.18 1.79
N SER A 136 5.69 -14.44 1.79
CA SER A 136 5.52 -15.25 0.58
C SER A 136 4.57 -14.66 -0.46
N LYS A 137 3.73 -13.68 -0.08
CA LYS A 137 2.84 -12.96 -1.00
C LYS A 137 3.50 -11.75 -1.67
N LEU A 138 4.75 -11.44 -1.33
CA LEU A 138 5.49 -10.28 -1.81
C LEU A 138 6.70 -10.72 -2.63
N PRO A 139 6.82 -10.26 -3.89
CA PRO A 139 8.07 -10.32 -4.63
C PRO A 139 9.22 -9.64 -3.88
N ALA A 140 10.46 -10.00 -4.24
CA ALA A 140 11.63 -9.26 -3.76
C ALA A 140 11.60 -7.82 -4.31
N GLY A 141 11.94 -6.84 -3.47
CA GLY A 141 11.89 -5.43 -3.86
C GLY A 141 11.78 -4.46 -2.70
N VAL A 142 11.73 -3.17 -3.05
CA VAL A 142 11.52 -2.08 -2.09
C VAL A 142 10.06 -1.70 -2.06
N TYR A 143 9.51 -1.59 -0.87
CA TYR A 143 8.11 -1.25 -0.64
C TYR A 143 7.98 -0.05 0.29
N ASP A 144 7.10 0.87 -0.05
CA ASP A 144 6.70 1.98 0.80
C ASP A 144 5.36 1.66 1.50
N TYR A 145 5.19 2.14 2.73
CA TYR A 145 3.93 2.01 3.45
C TYR A 145 2.92 3.07 3.06
N TYR A 146 1.66 2.67 2.98
CA TYR A 146 0.53 3.56 2.80
C TYR A 146 -0.59 3.20 3.78
N ILE A 147 -1.32 4.22 4.24
CA ILE A 147 -2.57 4.05 4.98
C ILE A 147 -3.70 4.64 4.17
N TYR A 148 -4.73 3.83 3.94
CA TYR A 148 -6.05 4.30 3.59
C TYR A 148 -6.87 4.52 4.85
N TYR A 149 -7.55 5.65 4.91
CA TYR A 149 -8.42 6.05 6.00
C TYR A 149 -9.71 6.63 5.43
N ARG A 150 -10.86 6.21 5.95
CA ARG A 150 -12.17 6.78 5.61
C ARG A 150 -12.90 7.26 6.86
N ALA A 151 -13.37 8.49 6.82
CA ALA A 151 -14.36 9.04 7.76
C ALA A 151 -15.50 9.69 6.94
N ASP A 152 -16.68 9.08 6.98
CA ASP A 152 -17.83 9.40 6.12
C ASP A 152 -17.45 9.62 4.64
N SER A 153 -17.56 10.86 4.15
CA SER A 153 -17.25 11.23 2.76
C SER A 153 -15.75 11.51 2.51
N VAL A 154 -14.94 11.60 3.57
CA VAL A 154 -13.51 11.85 3.48
C VAL A 154 -12.77 10.52 3.30
N LYS A 155 -12.06 10.39 2.18
CA LYS A 155 -11.17 9.27 1.88
C LYS A 155 -9.76 9.80 1.69
N VAL A 156 -8.83 9.29 2.48
CA VAL A 156 -7.42 9.69 2.46
C VAL A 156 -6.57 8.47 2.21
N MET A 157 -5.56 8.61 1.35
CA MET A 157 -4.50 7.65 1.15
C MET A 157 -3.17 8.36 1.40
N THR A 158 -2.51 8.07 2.52
CA THR A 158 -1.27 8.76 2.92
C THR A 158 -0.07 7.83 2.82
N LYS A 159 0.97 8.28 2.12
CA LYS A 159 2.29 7.63 2.15
C LYS A 159 2.94 7.87 3.51
N LEU A 160 3.43 6.81 4.14
CA LEU A 160 4.13 6.88 5.41
C LEU A 160 5.66 6.99 5.19
N PRO A 161 6.42 7.56 6.13
CA PRO A 161 7.88 7.75 5.97
C PRO A 161 8.69 6.46 6.17
N TYR A 162 8.05 5.29 6.07
CA TYR A 162 8.65 4.00 6.33
C TYR A 162 8.70 3.17 5.05
N ARG A 163 9.77 2.40 4.91
CA ARG A 163 9.99 1.50 3.78
C ARG A 163 10.63 0.21 4.23
N ILE A 164 10.47 -0.82 3.39
CA ILE A 164 10.95 -2.16 3.66
C ILE A 164 11.62 -2.72 2.42
N LEU A 165 12.68 -3.51 2.62
CA LEU A 165 13.33 -4.28 1.58
C LEU A 165 13.00 -5.75 1.83
N ILE A 166 12.45 -6.40 0.81
CA ILE A 166 12.08 -7.82 0.82
C ILE A 166 13.01 -8.60 -0.09
#